data_AF-A0A7V3YMB3-F1
#
_entry.id   AF-A0A7V3YMB3-F1
#
_cell.length_a   1.000
_cell.length_b   1.000
_cell.length_c   1.000
_cell.angle_alpha   90.00
_cell.angle_beta   90.00
_cell.angle_gamma   90.00
#
_symmetry.space_group_name_H-M   'P 1'
#
loop_
_entity.id
_entity.type
_entity.pdbx_description
1 polymer ?
#
loop_
_entity_poly.entity_id
_entity_poly.type
_entity_poly.pdbx_seq_one_letter_code
_entity_poly.pdbx_strand_id
1 'polypeptide(L)'
;MRPVRRETLAVLVAEEIRRDIIHGAFKRGEKLPPENELARILGVGRPTVREALRILEGEGWVQFRFGGGAYVAKDGKSPEGNLTHFRKEEMLELLRYEILELEEEGKEIPPGVWEDLERLQETNALETIERFYTFLTNLKQRKDYPYHEPSDWEGIQRERPKEPTKASLRVDPKTLRDRLEGAWLGRCIGCTLGKPVEGWSKEDIEAYLKATDAYPLSDYFVYAPEKIEEGRHPFHPSAVEATRGNISCVPRDDDIDYTILNLRVIEENGFDFTPEDV
;
A
#
# COMPACT_ATOMS: atom_id res chain seq x y z
N MET A 1 -14.31 1.54 -26.53
CA MET A 1 -13.04 0.79 -26.67
C MET A 1 -12.12 1.23 -25.54
N ARG A 2 -11.64 0.31 -24.69
CA ARG A 2 -10.64 0.64 -23.66
C ARG A 2 -9.25 0.74 -24.32
N PRO A 3 -8.41 1.72 -23.98
CA PRO A 3 -7.04 1.78 -24.49
C PRO A 3 -6.24 0.61 -23.93
N VAL A 4 -5.57 -0.13 -24.81
CA VAL A 4 -4.58 -1.14 -24.42
C VAL A 4 -3.34 -0.38 -23.95
N ARG A 5 -2.91 -0.56 -22.69
CA ARG A 5 -1.60 -0.09 -22.24
C ARG A 5 -0.55 -0.81 -23.08
N ARG A 6 0.10 -0.07 -24.00
CA ARG A 6 1.32 -0.57 -24.64
C ARG A 6 2.43 -0.44 -23.60
N GLU A 7 2.97 -1.56 -23.15
CA GLU A 7 4.25 -1.55 -22.44
C GLU A 7 5.27 -0.79 -23.29
N THR A 8 5.98 0.15 -22.68
CA THR A 8 6.95 0.95 -23.41
C THR A 8 8.15 0.08 -23.75
N LEU A 9 8.81 0.36 -24.89
CA LEU A 9 9.99 -0.38 -25.31
C LEU A 9 11.11 -0.37 -24.24
N ALA A 10 11.14 0.66 -23.38
CA ALA A 10 12.07 0.75 -22.25
C ALA A 10 11.81 -0.33 -21.18
N VAL A 11 10.55 -0.68 -20.91
CA VAL A 11 10.19 -1.76 -19.96
C VAL A 11 10.67 -3.10 -20.48
N LEU A 12 10.42 -3.42 -21.76
CA LEU A 12 10.90 -4.67 -22.37
C LEU A 12 12.43 -4.77 -22.37
N VAL A 13 13.12 -3.64 -22.58
CA VAL A 13 14.59 -3.57 -22.50
C VAL A 13 15.09 -3.76 -21.06
N ALA A 14 14.38 -3.24 -20.06
CA ALA A 14 14.70 -3.46 -18.65
C ALA A 14 14.55 -4.93 -18.26
N GLU A 15 13.45 -5.58 -18.67
CA GLU A 15 13.22 -7.03 -18.48
C GLU A 15 14.35 -7.88 -19.06
N GLU A 16 14.79 -7.58 -20.28
CA GLU A 16 15.86 -8.32 -20.95
C GLU A 16 17.20 -8.21 -20.21
N ILE A 17 17.57 -6.99 -19.81
CA ILE A 17 18.80 -6.76 -19.03
C ILE A 17 18.70 -7.42 -17.65
N ARG A 18 17.53 -7.38 -17.00
CA ARG A 18 17.29 -8.04 -15.72
C ARG A 18 17.45 -9.55 -15.86
N ARG A 19 16.88 -10.14 -16.92
CA ARG A 19 17.01 -11.55 -17.23
C ARG A 19 18.48 -11.95 -17.40
N ASP A 20 19.27 -11.15 -18.10
CA ASP A 20 20.70 -11.40 -18.31
C ASP A 20 21.50 -11.33 -17.00
N ILE A 21 21.16 -10.41 -16.09
CA ILE A 21 21.74 -10.36 -14.73
C ILE A 21 21.37 -11.62 -13.93
N ILE A 22 20.10 -12.05 -13.97
CA ILE A 22 19.60 -13.24 -13.26
C ILE A 22 20.28 -14.52 -13.76
N HIS A 23 20.46 -14.64 -15.08
CA HIS A 23 21.11 -15.80 -15.70
C HIS A 23 22.65 -15.74 -15.61
N GLY A 24 23.20 -14.72 -14.95
CA GLY A 24 24.62 -14.61 -14.65
C GLY A 24 25.48 -14.14 -15.83
N ALA A 25 24.88 -13.57 -16.88
CA ALA A 25 25.62 -12.92 -17.96
C ALA A 25 26.36 -11.67 -17.46
N PHE A 26 25.83 -11.01 -16.42
CA PHE A 26 26.50 -9.94 -15.68
C PHE A 26 26.56 -10.27 -14.19
N LYS A 27 27.75 -10.26 -13.60
CA LYS A 27 27.96 -10.57 -12.19
C LYS A 27 27.65 -9.37 -11.29
N ARG A 28 27.31 -9.64 -10.03
CA ARG A 28 27.13 -8.59 -9.02
C ARG A 28 28.38 -7.72 -8.88
N GLY A 29 28.19 -6.40 -8.90
CA GLY A 29 29.28 -5.42 -8.88
C GLY A 29 30.02 -5.24 -10.21
N GLU A 30 29.65 -5.99 -11.25
CA GLU A 30 30.21 -5.84 -12.58
C GLU A 30 29.69 -4.56 -13.25
N LYS A 31 30.52 -3.96 -14.09
CA LYS A 31 30.14 -2.79 -14.87
C LYS A 31 29.33 -3.24 -16.08
N LEU A 32 28.14 -2.68 -16.27
CA LEU A 32 27.38 -2.89 -17.49
C LEU A 32 28.06 -2.22 -18.69
N PRO A 33 27.87 -2.73 -19.92
CA PRO A 33 28.35 -2.04 -21.10
C PRO A 33 27.81 -0.60 -21.17
N PRO A 34 28.56 0.37 -21.71
CA PRO A 34 28.08 1.74 -21.86
C PRO A 34 26.74 1.81 -22.62
N GLU A 35 25.93 2.85 -22.37
CA GLU A 35 24.62 3.03 -23.02
C GLU A 35 24.67 2.86 -24.55
N ASN A 36 25.75 3.35 -25.17
CA ASN A 36 25.95 3.26 -26.62
C ASN A 36 26.16 1.83 -27.13
N GLU A 37 26.75 0.99 -26.30
CA GLU A 37 27.04 -0.41 -26.60
C GLU A 37 25.81 -1.28 -26.30
N LEU A 38 25.15 -1.07 -25.16
CA LEU A 38 23.85 -1.68 -24.87
C LEU A 38 22.81 -1.37 -25.95
N ALA A 39 22.75 -0.13 -26.44
CA ALA A 39 21.87 0.26 -27.54
C ALA A 39 22.16 -0.54 -28.82
N ARG A 40 23.43 -0.83 -29.10
CA ARG A 40 23.84 -1.61 -30.26
C ARG A 40 23.50 -3.10 -30.09
N ILE A 41 23.75 -3.65 -28.90
CA ILE A 41 23.47 -5.06 -28.59
C ILE A 41 21.97 -5.34 -28.63
N LEU A 42 21.18 -4.46 -28.02
CA LEU A 42 19.73 -4.62 -27.87
C LEU A 42 18.94 -4.07 -29.08
N GLY A 43 19.62 -3.45 -30.05
CA GLY A 43 19.00 -2.94 -31.27
C GLY A 43 18.03 -1.77 -31.04
N VAL A 44 18.18 -1.03 -29.94
CA VAL A 44 17.29 0.07 -29.54
C VAL A 44 18.01 1.42 -29.49
N GLY A 45 17.25 2.51 -29.40
CA GLY A 45 17.82 3.85 -29.24
C GLY A 45 18.46 4.06 -27.87
N ARG A 46 19.51 4.90 -27.80
CA ARG A 46 20.14 5.30 -26.53
C ARG A 46 19.16 5.88 -25.49
N PRO A 47 18.15 6.71 -25.85
CA PRO A 47 17.17 7.18 -24.89
C PRO A 47 16.40 6.04 -24.22
N THR A 48 16.03 5.00 -24.98
CA THR A 48 15.33 3.81 -24.48
C THR A 48 16.19 3.00 -23.53
N VAL A 49 17.48 2.83 -23.83
CA VAL A 49 18.44 2.16 -22.91
C VAL A 49 18.60 2.95 -21.63
N ARG A 50 18.69 4.28 -21.72
CA ARG A 50 18.82 5.14 -20.54
C ARG A 50 17.60 5.04 -19.64
N GLU A 51 16.41 5.04 -20.23
CA GLU A 51 15.15 4.89 -19.51
C GLU A 51 15.04 3.50 -18.87
N ALA A 52 15.40 2.44 -19.58
CA ALA A 52 15.47 1.08 -19.05
C ALA A 52 16.45 0.95 -17.86
N LEU A 53 17.63 1.57 -17.95
CA LEU A 53 18.60 1.56 -16.86
C LEU A 53 18.14 2.38 -15.65
N ARG A 54 17.32 3.42 -15.85
CA ARG A 54 16.67 4.16 -14.74
C ARG A 54 15.58 3.34 -14.07
N ILE A 55 14.78 2.60 -14.84
CA ILE A 55 13.83 1.62 -14.30
C ILE A 55 14.58 0.61 -13.43
N LEU A 56 15.67 0.03 -13.95
CA LEU A 56 16.51 -0.91 -13.20
C LEU A 56 17.27 -0.30 -12.02
N GLU A 57 17.48 1.03 -12.01
CA GLU A 57 18.03 1.75 -10.84
C GLU A 57 16.96 2.00 -9.78
N GLY A 58 15.73 2.33 -10.19
CA GLY A 58 14.58 2.43 -9.27
C GLY A 58 14.24 1.08 -8.64
N GLU A 59 14.28 0.02 -9.44
CA GLU A 59 14.25 -1.38 -8.99
C GLU A 59 15.61 -1.85 -8.43
N GLY A 60 16.61 -0.97 -8.39
CA GLY A 60 18.06 -1.15 -8.08
C GLY A 60 18.68 -2.53 -8.25
N TRP A 61 18.39 -3.15 -9.39
CA TRP A 61 19.27 -4.10 -10.06
C TRP A 61 20.58 -3.43 -10.50
N VAL A 62 20.54 -2.12 -10.77
CA VAL A 62 21.64 -1.30 -11.27
C VAL A 62 21.90 -0.10 -10.37
N GLN A 63 23.16 0.33 -10.27
CA GLN A 63 23.56 1.57 -9.61
C GLN A 63 24.43 2.42 -10.55
N PHE A 64 24.13 3.71 -10.66
CA PHE A 64 24.98 4.63 -11.39
C PHE A 64 26.08 5.19 -10.50
N ARG A 65 27.33 5.16 -10.99
CA ARG A 65 28.46 5.85 -10.36
C ARG A 65 28.78 7.10 -11.15
N PHE A 66 28.90 8.24 -10.44
CA PHE A 66 29.25 9.52 -11.05
C PHE A 66 30.55 9.40 -11.87
N GLY A 67 30.49 9.68 -13.17
CA GLY A 67 31.61 9.53 -14.10
C GLY A 67 32.04 8.08 -14.41
N GLY A 68 31.41 7.08 -13.78
CA GLY A 68 31.78 5.67 -13.85
C GLY A 68 30.85 4.79 -14.68
N GLY A 69 29.61 5.21 -14.93
CA GLY A 69 28.60 4.43 -15.67
C GLY A 69 27.74 3.54 -14.76
N ALA A 70 26.98 2.63 -15.38
CA ALA A 70 26.07 1.71 -14.70
C ALA A 70 26.79 0.43 -14.22
N TYR A 71 26.49 -0.02 -13.01
CA TYR A 71 27.05 -1.24 -12.41
C TYR A 71 25.91 -2.10 -11.85
N VAL A 72 26.04 -3.42 -11.92
CA VAL A 72 25.14 -4.36 -11.22
C VAL A 72 25.31 -4.17 -9.71
N ALA A 73 24.22 -4.06 -8.96
CA ALA A 73 24.28 -3.87 -7.50
C ALA A 73 25.08 -5.00 -6.80
N LYS A 74 25.94 -4.64 -5.84
CA LYS A 74 26.82 -5.60 -5.11
C LYS A 74 26.09 -6.32 -3.99
N ASP A 75 25.30 -5.56 -3.24
CA ASP A 75 24.39 -6.09 -2.26
C ASP A 75 23.13 -6.46 -3.03
N GLY A 76 22.93 -7.75 -3.31
CA GLY A 76 21.62 -8.23 -3.74
C GLY A 76 20.66 -8.19 -2.56
N LYS A 77 20.45 -7.00 -1.98
CA LYS A 77 19.12 -6.62 -1.57
C LYS A 77 18.46 -6.21 -2.86
N SER A 78 17.62 -7.10 -3.37
CA SER A 78 16.50 -6.67 -4.21
C SER A 78 15.95 -5.38 -3.60
N PRO A 79 15.81 -4.31 -4.38
CA PRO A 79 14.94 -3.18 -4.05
C PRO A 79 13.48 -3.63 -4.16
N GLU A 80 13.15 -4.62 -3.33
CA GLU A 80 11.86 -4.83 -2.69
C GLU A 80 11.60 -3.66 -1.74
N GLY A 81 11.57 -2.47 -2.33
CA GLY A 81 11.43 -1.18 -1.72
C GLY A 81 11.11 -0.15 -2.78
N ASN A 82 10.22 -0.50 -3.72
CA ASN A 82 8.88 0.11 -3.81
C ASN A 82 8.25 -0.29 -5.16
N LEU A 83 7.17 -1.08 -5.07
CA LEU A 83 6.22 -1.42 -6.14
C LEU A 83 6.72 -2.45 -7.18
N THR A 84 6.71 -3.77 -6.84
CA THR A 84 6.32 -4.94 -7.70
C THR A 84 6.93 -6.30 -7.29
N HIS A 85 7.61 -6.42 -6.14
CA HIS A 85 7.88 -7.75 -5.55
C HIS A 85 7.47 -7.71 -4.09
N PHE A 86 6.31 -8.29 -3.78
CA PHE A 86 6.05 -8.73 -2.42
C PHE A 86 6.89 -9.99 -2.21
N ARG A 87 7.61 -10.08 -1.09
CA ARG A 87 8.18 -11.37 -0.69
C ARG A 87 7.04 -12.37 -0.62
N LYS A 88 7.29 -13.65 -0.93
CA LYS A 88 6.24 -14.67 -0.90
C LYS A 88 5.48 -14.65 0.43
N GLU A 89 6.19 -14.48 1.53
CA GLU A 89 5.61 -14.35 2.86
C GLU A 89 4.65 -13.15 2.96
N GLU A 90 5.00 -12.00 2.37
CA GLU A 90 4.14 -10.80 2.31
C GLU A 90 2.95 -11.01 1.37
N MET A 91 3.11 -11.69 0.24
CA MET A 91 1.99 -12.04 -0.65
C MET A 91 0.98 -12.93 0.05
N LEU A 92 1.47 -13.91 0.80
CA LEU A 92 0.62 -14.82 1.58
C LEU A 92 -0.06 -14.08 2.72
N GLU A 93 0.60 -13.10 3.32
CA GLU A 93 -0.01 -12.24 4.33
C GLU A 93 -1.09 -11.34 3.73
N LEU A 94 -0.86 -10.75 2.56
CA LEU A 94 -1.88 -9.98 1.83
C LEU A 94 -3.07 -10.85 1.44
N LEU A 95 -2.85 -12.08 0.98
CA LEU A 95 -3.92 -13.03 0.71
C LEU A 95 -4.69 -13.41 1.97
N ARG A 96 -4.02 -13.46 3.13
CA ARG A 96 -4.67 -13.66 4.41
C ARG A 96 -5.61 -12.50 4.73
N TYR A 97 -5.15 -11.26 4.56
CA TYR A 97 -6.00 -10.07 4.74
C TYR A 97 -7.15 -10.02 3.74
N GLU A 98 -6.89 -10.31 2.47
CA GLU A 98 -7.93 -10.38 1.44
C GLU A 98 -9.05 -11.37 1.82
N ILE A 99 -8.73 -12.55 2.36
CA ILE A 99 -9.78 -13.49 2.81
C ILE A 99 -10.60 -12.91 3.97
N LEU A 100 -9.95 -12.24 4.93
CA LEU A 100 -10.65 -11.58 6.04
C LEU A 100 -11.56 -10.45 5.53
N GLU A 101 -11.05 -9.60 4.64
CA GLU A 101 -11.80 -8.51 4.01
C GLU A 101 -13.00 -9.04 3.23
N LEU A 102 -12.81 -10.09 2.41
CA LEU A 102 -13.91 -10.72 1.68
C LEU A 102 -14.97 -11.31 2.63
N GLU A 103 -14.59 -11.80 3.80
CA GLU A 103 -15.54 -12.28 4.81
C GLU A 103 -16.38 -11.12 5.39
N GLU A 104 -15.73 -10.00 5.70
CA GLU A 104 -16.34 -8.77 6.22
C GLU A 104 -17.25 -8.09 5.19
N GLU A 105 -16.83 -8.08 3.92
CA GLU A 105 -17.64 -7.70 2.75
C GLU A 105 -18.80 -8.66 2.49
N GLY A 106 -18.85 -9.80 3.18
CA GLY A 106 -19.95 -10.74 3.08
C GLY A 106 -19.88 -11.68 1.89
N LYS A 107 -18.70 -11.95 1.35
CA LYS A 107 -18.50 -13.00 0.34
C LYS A 107 -18.70 -14.39 0.95
N GLU A 108 -19.10 -15.34 0.11
CA GLU A 108 -19.18 -16.75 0.43
C GLU A 108 -17.77 -17.35 0.49
N ILE A 109 -17.17 -17.35 1.68
CA ILE A 109 -15.86 -17.94 1.91
C ILE A 109 -15.96 -19.47 1.85
N PRO A 110 -15.28 -20.15 0.89
CA PRO A 110 -15.38 -21.60 0.74
C PRO A 110 -14.74 -22.34 1.92
N PRO A 111 -15.31 -23.47 2.37
CA PRO A 111 -14.63 -24.35 3.30
C PRO A 111 -13.30 -24.84 2.70
N GLY A 112 -12.20 -24.76 3.45
CA GLY A 112 -10.88 -25.17 2.97
C GLY A 112 -9.98 -24.03 2.47
N VAL A 113 -10.48 -22.79 2.35
CA VAL A 113 -9.70 -21.69 1.77
C VAL A 113 -8.43 -21.36 2.57
N TRP A 114 -8.48 -21.52 3.90
CA TRP A 114 -7.35 -21.27 4.79
C TRP A 114 -6.30 -22.37 4.63
N GLU A 115 -6.73 -23.63 4.50
CA GLU A 115 -5.87 -24.77 4.21
C GLU A 115 -5.27 -24.71 2.80
N ASP A 116 -5.98 -24.10 1.84
CA ASP A 116 -5.46 -23.82 0.50
C ASP A 116 -4.38 -22.72 0.58
N LEU A 117 -4.60 -21.66 1.35
CA LEU A 117 -3.61 -20.60 1.59
C LEU A 117 -2.34 -21.16 2.27
N GLU A 118 -2.48 -22.02 3.28
CA GLU A 118 -1.36 -22.69 3.93
C GLU A 118 -0.53 -23.52 2.95
N ARG A 119 -1.20 -24.25 2.04
CA ARG A 119 -0.51 -25.01 0.98
C ARG A 119 0.27 -24.12 0.01
N LEU A 120 -0.08 -22.83 -0.13
CA LEU A 120 0.71 -21.89 -0.92
C LEU A 120 2.06 -21.55 -0.27
N GLN A 121 2.23 -21.77 1.04
CA GLN A 121 3.55 -21.65 1.69
C GLN A 121 4.55 -22.67 1.14
N GLU A 122 4.09 -23.80 0.59
CA GLU A 122 4.96 -24.86 0.09
C GLU A 122 5.34 -24.69 -1.39
N THR A 123 4.61 -23.86 -2.15
CA THR A 123 4.84 -23.67 -3.60
C THR A 123 5.75 -22.48 -3.91
N ASN A 124 6.66 -22.63 -4.87
CA ASN A 124 7.47 -21.51 -5.39
C ASN A 124 6.92 -20.94 -6.71
N ALA A 125 5.77 -21.42 -7.17
CA ALA A 125 5.15 -21.00 -8.42
C ALA A 125 4.22 -19.80 -8.19
N LEU A 126 4.68 -18.59 -8.53
CA LEU A 126 3.90 -17.34 -8.47
C LEU A 126 2.55 -17.43 -9.19
N GLU A 127 2.49 -18.12 -10.33
CA GLU A 127 1.26 -18.36 -11.08
C GLU A 127 0.17 -19.05 -10.22
N THR A 128 0.57 -19.84 -9.22
CA THR A 128 -0.38 -20.51 -8.31
C THR A 128 -0.97 -19.51 -7.31
N ILE A 129 -0.16 -18.58 -6.84
CA ILE A 129 -0.58 -17.48 -5.96
C ILE A 129 -1.52 -16.54 -6.73
N GLU A 130 -1.20 -16.20 -7.98
CA GLU A 130 -2.05 -15.39 -8.87
C GLU A 130 -3.41 -16.06 -9.17
N ARG A 131 -3.41 -17.37 -9.42
CA ARG A 131 -4.65 -18.14 -9.60
C ARG A 131 -5.50 -18.15 -8.33
N PHE A 132 -4.89 -18.26 -7.16
CA PHE A 132 -5.59 -18.21 -5.90
C PHE A 132 -6.20 -16.82 -5.65
N TYR A 133 -5.44 -15.75 -5.89
CA TYR A 133 -5.97 -14.38 -5.85
C TYR A 133 -7.14 -14.19 -6.82
N THR A 134 -6.99 -14.65 -8.08
CA THR A 134 -8.07 -14.58 -9.07
C THR A 134 -9.31 -15.34 -8.60
N PHE A 135 -9.13 -16.50 -7.97
CA PHE A 135 -10.23 -17.23 -7.36
C PHE A 135 -10.95 -16.42 -6.27
N LEU A 136 -10.22 -15.79 -5.34
CA LEU A 136 -10.77 -14.94 -4.29
C LEU A 136 -11.61 -13.77 -4.84
N THR A 137 -11.09 -13.05 -5.84
CA THR A 137 -11.81 -11.92 -6.46
C THR A 137 -13.11 -12.30 -7.16
N ASN A 138 -13.34 -13.60 -7.41
CA ASN A 138 -14.55 -14.12 -8.06
C ASN A 138 -15.53 -14.78 -7.08
N LEU A 139 -15.28 -14.68 -5.76
CA LEU A 139 -16.22 -15.17 -4.76
C LEU A 139 -17.58 -14.44 -4.85
N LYS A 140 -18.65 -15.19 -4.61
CA LYS A 140 -20.02 -14.68 -4.69
C LYS A 140 -20.40 -13.97 -3.40
N GLN A 141 -21.27 -12.98 -3.51
CA GLN A 141 -21.91 -12.36 -2.34
C GLN A 141 -22.82 -13.38 -1.63
N ARG A 142 -22.75 -13.46 -0.30
CA ARG A 142 -23.71 -14.21 0.51
C ARG A 142 -25.11 -13.65 0.31
N LYS A 143 -26.08 -14.54 0.15
CA LYS A 143 -27.49 -14.16 -0.04
C LYS A 143 -28.13 -13.47 1.15
N ASP A 144 -27.60 -13.71 2.35
CA ASP A 144 -28.05 -13.16 3.62
C ASP A 144 -27.22 -11.94 4.08
N TYR A 145 -26.32 -11.42 3.24
CA TYR A 145 -25.58 -10.21 3.57
C TYR A 145 -26.53 -9.01 3.67
N PRO A 146 -26.55 -8.27 4.80
CA PRO A 146 -27.58 -7.28 5.07
C PRO A 146 -27.40 -5.96 4.32
N TYR A 147 -26.23 -5.73 3.71
CA TYR A 147 -25.88 -4.46 3.04
C TYR A 147 -25.89 -4.59 1.51
N HIS A 148 -26.20 -3.50 0.82
CA HIS A 148 -26.12 -3.39 -0.64
C HIS A 148 -25.04 -2.39 -1.01
N GLU A 149 -23.87 -2.90 -1.40
CA GLU A 149 -22.64 -2.11 -1.59
C GLU A 149 -22.12 -2.31 -3.02
N PRO A 150 -22.67 -1.57 -4.01
CA PRO A 150 -22.22 -1.72 -5.39
C PRO A 150 -20.81 -1.17 -5.57
N SER A 151 -19.94 -1.93 -6.23
CA SER A 151 -18.59 -1.50 -6.62
C SER A 151 -18.54 -0.93 -8.05
N ASP A 152 -19.56 -1.20 -8.87
CA ASP A 152 -19.63 -0.69 -10.23
C ASP A 152 -20.22 0.72 -10.27
N TRP A 153 -19.77 1.50 -11.26
CA TRP A 153 -20.19 2.90 -11.39
C TRP A 153 -21.71 3.08 -11.47
N GLU A 154 -22.43 2.21 -12.18
CA GLU A 154 -23.87 2.34 -12.37
C GLU A 154 -24.63 2.05 -11.06
N GLY A 155 -24.19 1.04 -10.32
CA GLY A 155 -24.71 0.71 -8.99
C GLY A 155 -24.45 1.85 -8.00
N ILE A 156 -23.22 2.37 -7.94
CA ILE A 156 -22.87 3.51 -7.08
C ILE A 156 -23.74 4.72 -7.42
N GLN A 157 -23.94 5.04 -8.70
CA GLN A 157 -24.79 6.15 -9.12
C GLN A 157 -26.25 5.99 -8.69
N ARG A 158 -26.75 4.75 -8.62
CA ARG A 158 -28.13 4.43 -8.25
C ARG A 158 -28.37 4.58 -6.75
N GLU A 159 -27.41 4.13 -5.94
CA GLU A 159 -27.47 4.22 -4.47
C GLU A 159 -27.14 5.62 -3.97
N ARG A 160 -26.35 6.38 -4.73
CA ARG A 160 -26.04 7.76 -4.40
C ARG A 160 -27.34 8.57 -4.26
N PRO A 161 -27.50 9.39 -3.21
CA PRO A 161 -28.59 10.36 -3.13
C PRO A 161 -28.67 11.18 -4.41
N LYS A 162 -29.89 11.45 -4.89
CA LYS A 162 -30.14 12.31 -6.06
C LYS A 162 -29.74 13.75 -5.73
N GLU A 163 -28.44 14.02 -5.86
CA GLU A 163 -27.71 15.23 -5.51
C GLU A 163 -27.74 15.59 -4.02
N PRO A 164 -26.59 15.86 -3.38
CA PRO A 164 -26.61 16.90 -2.37
C PRO A 164 -26.93 18.20 -3.11
N THR A 165 -27.94 18.95 -2.67
CA THR A 165 -27.96 20.40 -2.97
C THR A 165 -26.55 20.87 -2.69
N LYS A 166 -25.87 21.47 -3.69
CA LYS A 166 -24.72 22.33 -3.42
C LYS A 166 -25.24 23.38 -2.45
N ALA A 167 -25.22 23.06 -1.15
CA ALA A 167 -25.47 24.02 -0.12
C ALA A 167 -24.43 25.07 -0.45
N SER A 168 -24.89 26.25 -0.85
CA SER A 168 -24.00 27.39 -1.01
C SER A 168 -23.46 27.60 0.39
N LEU A 169 -22.32 26.96 0.69
CA LEU A 169 -21.60 27.06 1.95
C LEU A 169 -21.01 28.46 1.95
N ARG A 170 -21.87 29.44 2.18
CA ARG A 170 -21.50 30.80 2.52
C ARG A 170 -21.19 30.77 4.01
N VAL A 171 -20.02 30.23 4.31
CA VAL A 171 -19.44 30.26 5.65
C VAL A 171 -18.50 31.45 5.68
N ASP A 172 -18.59 32.29 6.70
CA ASP A 172 -17.63 33.39 6.82
C ASP A 172 -16.22 32.83 7.09
N PRO A 173 -15.15 33.57 6.73
CA PRO A 173 -13.79 33.06 6.85
C PRO A 173 -13.36 32.69 8.28
N LYS A 174 -14.00 33.25 9.31
CA LYS A 174 -13.66 32.91 10.70
C LYS A 174 -14.27 31.55 11.06
N THR A 175 -15.55 31.35 10.80
CA THR A 175 -16.20 30.05 11.03
C THR A 175 -15.62 28.96 10.14
N LEU A 176 -15.20 29.26 8.91
CA LEU A 176 -14.52 28.27 8.07
C LEU A 176 -13.19 27.83 8.69
N ARG A 177 -12.37 28.79 9.15
CA ARG A 177 -11.09 28.46 9.81
C ARG A 177 -11.28 27.63 11.08
N ASP A 178 -12.22 28.02 11.93
CA ASP A 178 -12.56 27.29 13.15
C ASP A 178 -12.98 25.83 12.85
N ARG A 179 -13.81 25.63 11.81
CA ARG A 179 -14.21 24.28 11.37
C ARG A 179 -13.06 23.47 10.79
N LEU A 180 -12.18 24.10 10.00
CA LEU A 180 -11.00 23.42 9.43
C LEU A 180 -10.01 23.03 10.52
N GLU A 181 -9.79 23.90 11.51
CA GLU A 181 -8.97 23.62 12.67
C GLU A 181 -9.55 22.46 13.49
N GLY A 182 -10.85 22.49 13.78
CA GLY A 182 -11.54 21.38 14.45
C GLY A 182 -11.47 20.07 13.67
N ALA A 183 -11.63 20.11 12.34
CA ALA A 183 -11.51 18.93 11.49
C ALA A 183 -10.09 18.36 11.48
N TRP A 184 -9.08 19.24 11.40
CA TRP A 184 -7.67 18.84 11.45
C TRP A 184 -7.31 18.23 12.82
N LEU A 185 -7.69 18.88 13.91
CA LEU A 185 -7.48 18.37 15.26
C LEU A 185 -8.22 17.03 15.48
N GLY A 186 -9.46 16.91 14.98
CA GLY A 186 -10.22 15.67 15.05
C GLY A 186 -9.54 14.52 14.32
N ARG A 187 -8.98 14.77 13.12
CA ARG A 187 -8.16 13.79 12.38
C ARG A 187 -6.93 13.38 13.19
N CYS A 188 -6.14 14.35 13.66
CA CYS A 188 -4.97 14.10 14.50
C CYS A 188 -5.29 13.23 15.74
N ILE A 189 -6.39 13.54 16.42
CA ILE A 189 -6.88 12.79 17.58
C ILE A 189 -7.25 11.35 17.18
N GLY A 190 -8.02 11.19 16.10
CA GLY A 190 -8.45 9.89 15.62
C GLY A 190 -7.29 8.97 15.22
N CYS A 191 -6.38 9.46 14.39
CA CYS A 191 -5.18 8.73 13.97
C CYS A 191 -4.33 8.32 15.20
N THR A 192 -4.13 9.24 16.14
CA THR A 192 -3.36 8.92 17.37
C THR A 192 -4.08 7.90 18.25
N LEU A 193 -5.41 7.98 18.37
CA LEU A 193 -6.20 7.12 19.26
C LEU A 193 -6.19 5.66 18.79
N GLY A 194 -6.34 5.44 17.49
CA GLY A 194 -6.34 4.11 16.88
C GLY A 194 -4.95 3.50 16.78
N LYS A 195 -3.90 4.33 16.66
CA LYS A 195 -2.53 3.89 16.34
C LYS A 195 -2.04 2.68 17.12
N PRO A 196 -2.20 2.58 18.46
CA PRO A 196 -1.65 1.46 19.21
C PRO A 196 -2.20 0.10 18.78
N VAL A 197 -3.48 0.06 18.40
CA VAL A 197 -4.25 -1.17 18.17
C VAL A 197 -4.61 -1.38 16.70
N GLU A 198 -3.87 -0.76 15.78
CA GLU A 198 -4.01 -1.01 14.35
C GLU A 198 -3.88 -2.52 14.05
N GLY A 199 -4.86 -3.06 13.32
CA GLY A 199 -4.94 -4.49 13.01
C GLY A 199 -5.52 -5.39 14.12
N TRP A 200 -5.96 -4.83 15.24
CA TRP A 200 -6.59 -5.62 16.30
C TRP A 200 -8.07 -5.85 16.04
N SER A 201 -8.56 -7.02 16.44
CA SER A 201 -10.00 -7.28 16.50
C SER A 201 -10.67 -6.46 17.61
N LYS A 202 -11.98 -6.29 17.52
CA LYS A 202 -12.77 -5.67 18.59
C LYS A 202 -12.61 -6.44 19.91
N GLU A 203 -12.63 -7.76 19.84
CA GLU A 203 -12.49 -8.66 20.99
C GLU A 203 -11.13 -8.48 21.67
N ASP A 204 -10.06 -8.28 20.90
CA ASP A 204 -8.71 -7.98 21.41
C ASP A 204 -8.64 -6.62 22.09
N ILE A 205 -9.21 -5.59 21.46
CA ILE A 205 -9.29 -4.25 22.03
C ILE A 205 -10.06 -4.30 23.36
N GLU A 206 -11.22 -4.95 23.41
CA GLU A 206 -12.00 -5.05 24.64
C GLU A 206 -11.29 -5.84 25.73
N ALA A 207 -10.65 -6.96 25.40
CA ALA A 207 -9.92 -7.79 26.36
C ALA A 207 -8.78 -7.00 26.99
N TYR A 208 -8.00 -6.29 26.17
CA TYR A 208 -6.90 -5.45 26.64
C TYR A 208 -7.37 -4.27 27.49
N LEU A 209 -8.45 -3.59 27.09
CA LEU A 209 -9.03 -2.50 27.87
C LEU A 209 -9.53 -3.00 29.23
N LYS A 210 -10.11 -4.20 29.31
CA LYS A 210 -10.48 -4.83 30.58
C LYS A 210 -9.25 -5.18 31.41
N ALA A 211 -8.18 -5.71 30.80
CA ALA A 211 -6.93 -6.07 31.47
C ALA A 211 -6.12 -4.87 32.02
N THR A 212 -6.41 -3.67 31.51
CA THR A 212 -5.80 -2.39 31.90
C THR A 212 -6.75 -1.46 32.67
N ASP A 213 -7.92 -1.95 33.10
CA ASP A 213 -8.96 -1.17 33.80
C ASP A 213 -9.39 0.10 33.04
N ALA A 214 -9.32 0.07 31.71
CA ALA A 214 -9.62 1.18 30.81
C ALA A 214 -10.90 0.98 29.97
N TYR A 215 -11.70 -0.05 30.26
CA TYR A 215 -12.98 -0.30 29.59
C TYR A 215 -14.17 0.36 30.34
N PRO A 216 -15.07 1.08 29.64
CA PRO A 216 -15.02 1.46 28.23
C PRO A 216 -13.95 2.53 27.96
N LEU A 217 -13.39 2.53 26.75
CA LEU A 217 -12.39 3.50 26.33
C LEU A 217 -12.98 4.91 26.43
N SER A 218 -12.39 5.74 27.29
CA SER A 218 -12.83 7.13 27.55
C SER A 218 -11.71 8.16 27.36
N ASP A 219 -10.50 7.69 27.10
CA ASP A 219 -9.27 8.47 26.87
C ASP A 219 -8.26 7.52 26.17
N TYR A 220 -7.09 8.00 25.75
CA TYR A 220 -6.11 7.22 25.00
C TYR A 220 -5.66 5.94 25.73
N PHE A 221 -5.24 4.95 24.94
CA PHE A 221 -4.76 3.65 25.42
C PHE A 221 -3.58 3.81 26.38
N VAL A 222 -3.52 2.94 27.39
CA VAL A 222 -2.38 2.80 28.29
C VAL A 222 -1.36 1.89 27.63
N TYR A 223 -0.08 2.26 27.65
CA TYR A 223 1.00 1.39 27.18
C TYR A 223 1.40 0.38 28.25
N ALA A 224 0.90 -0.86 28.11
CA ALA A 224 1.17 -1.98 29.01
C ALA A 224 1.28 -3.27 28.17
N PRO A 225 2.32 -3.43 27.33
CA PRO A 225 2.47 -4.58 26.43
C PRO A 225 2.45 -5.93 27.16
N GLU A 226 2.83 -5.98 28.44
CA GLU A 226 2.76 -7.17 29.29
C GLU A 226 1.32 -7.63 29.60
N LYS A 227 0.31 -6.80 29.30
CA LYS A 227 -1.11 -7.12 29.44
C LYS A 227 -1.72 -7.75 28.19
N ILE A 228 -0.96 -7.82 27.09
CA ILE A 228 -1.38 -8.50 25.87
C ILE A 228 -1.25 -10.01 26.11
N GLU A 229 -2.35 -10.74 25.91
CA GLU A 229 -2.34 -12.19 26.04
C GLU A 229 -1.44 -12.85 25.00
N GLU A 230 -0.79 -13.96 25.37
CA GLU A 230 0.11 -14.70 24.49
C GLU A 230 -0.63 -15.17 23.22
N GLY A 231 -0.02 -14.92 22.06
CA GLY A 231 -0.58 -15.28 20.75
C GLY A 231 -1.52 -14.23 20.14
N ARG A 232 -1.79 -13.11 20.81
CA ARG A 232 -2.55 -11.98 20.22
C ARG A 232 -1.66 -11.03 19.42
N HIS A 233 -2.31 -10.20 18.60
CA HIS A 233 -1.62 -9.16 17.81
C HIS A 233 -0.81 -8.23 18.74
N PRO A 234 0.47 -7.97 18.43
CA PRO A 234 1.26 -7.03 19.20
C PRO A 234 0.75 -5.61 18.98
N PHE A 235 1.17 -4.68 19.83
CA PHE A 235 0.98 -3.26 19.56
C PHE A 235 1.66 -2.83 18.26
N HIS A 236 1.07 -1.83 17.60
CA HIS A 236 1.72 -1.15 16.48
C HIS A 236 3.11 -0.61 16.90
N PRO A 237 4.13 -0.61 16.04
CA PRO A 237 5.48 -0.12 16.39
C PRO A 237 5.53 1.31 16.95
N SER A 238 4.62 2.18 16.52
CA SER A 238 4.45 3.56 17.03
C SER A 238 3.48 3.67 18.23
N ALA A 239 3.08 2.57 18.88
CA ALA A 239 2.13 2.61 19.98
C ALA A 239 2.62 3.46 21.16
N VAL A 240 3.92 3.42 21.46
CA VAL A 240 4.49 4.17 22.60
C VAL A 240 4.16 5.66 22.48
N GLU A 241 4.46 6.28 21.35
CA GLU A 241 4.21 7.72 21.13
C GLU A 241 2.73 8.09 21.00
N ALA A 242 1.85 7.09 20.81
CA ALA A 242 0.42 7.26 20.64
C ALA A 242 -0.42 6.94 21.90
N THR A 243 0.24 6.62 23.02
CA THR A 243 -0.43 6.22 24.26
C THR A 243 -0.45 7.32 25.32
N ARG A 244 -1.42 7.22 26.23
CA ARG A 244 -1.61 8.19 27.31
C ARG A 244 -0.32 8.41 28.10
N GLY A 245 0.05 9.68 28.26
CA GLY A 245 1.25 10.11 28.97
C GLY A 245 2.53 10.15 28.11
N ASN A 246 2.50 9.59 26.90
CA ASN A 246 3.63 9.58 25.98
C ASN A 246 3.42 10.47 24.72
N ILE A 247 2.18 10.91 24.48
CA ILE A 247 1.82 11.76 23.33
C ILE A 247 2.49 13.13 23.48
N SER A 248 3.43 13.42 22.58
CA SER A 248 4.07 14.73 22.42
C SER A 248 3.74 15.38 21.08
N CYS A 249 3.46 14.58 20.07
CA CYS A 249 3.01 14.95 18.74
C CYS A 249 2.17 13.81 18.17
N VAL A 250 1.52 14.06 17.03
CA VAL A 250 0.79 13.02 16.28
C VAL A 250 1.82 12.04 15.70
N PRO A 251 1.66 10.72 15.89
CA PRO A 251 2.50 9.72 15.24
C PRO A 251 2.45 9.89 13.73
N ARG A 252 3.49 9.47 13.01
CA ARG A 252 3.39 9.43 11.55
C ARG A 252 2.25 8.50 11.13
N ASP A 253 1.39 9.00 10.26
CA ASP A 253 0.18 8.32 9.82
C ASP A 253 -0.12 8.74 8.37
N ASP A 254 -0.54 7.79 7.54
CA ASP A 254 -0.76 8.04 6.12
C ASP A 254 -1.95 8.97 5.86
N ASP A 255 -2.97 8.91 6.72
CA ASP A 255 -4.08 9.88 6.72
C ASP A 255 -3.63 11.32 6.97
N ILE A 256 -2.51 11.53 7.67
CA ILE A 256 -1.90 12.83 7.92
C ILE A 256 -0.97 13.20 6.77
N ASP A 257 -0.06 12.28 6.40
CA ASP A 257 0.96 12.47 5.39
C ASP A 257 0.34 12.79 4.02
N TYR A 258 -0.65 12.02 3.57
CA TYR A 258 -1.29 12.27 2.28
C TYR A 258 -2.10 13.56 2.26
N THR A 259 -2.71 13.95 3.38
CA THR A 259 -3.42 15.24 3.46
C THR A 259 -2.47 16.41 3.27
N ILE A 260 -1.31 16.37 3.95
CA ILE A 260 -0.28 17.43 3.83
C ILE A 260 0.36 17.40 2.43
N LEU A 261 0.66 16.21 1.91
CA LEU A 261 1.24 16.04 0.58
C LEU A 261 0.31 16.59 -0.49
N ASN A 262 -0.98 16.26 -0.44
CA ASN A 262 -1.98 16.75 -1.39
C ASN A 262 -2.11 18.27 -1.34
N LEU A 263 -2.10 18.86 -0.14
CA LEU A 263 -2.08 20.32 0.01
C LEU A 263 -0.85 20.92 -0.67
N ARG A 264 0.33 20.35 -0.42
CA ARG A 264 1.58 20.81 -1.01
C ARG A 264 1.59 20.70 -2.54
N VAL A 265 1.08 19.60 -3.09
CA VAL A 265 0.94 19.40 -4.54
C VAL A 265 0.07 20.49 -5.15
N ILE A 266 -1.07 20.80 -4.53
CA ILE A 266 -1.98 21.87 -4.99
C ILE A 266 -1.34 23.26 -4.86
N GLU A 267 -0.61 23.53 -3.78
CA GLU A 267 0.10 24.80 -3.59
C GLU A 267 1.22 25.02 -4.61
N GLU A 268 1.94 23.96 -4.99
CA GLU A 268 3.06 24.02 -5.92
C GLU A 268 2.60 24.00 -7.40
N ASN A 269 1.53 23.27 -7.73
CA ASN A 269 1.12 23.01 -9.12
C ASN A 269 -0.25 23.58 -9.52
N GLY A 270 -1.06 24.03 -8.54
CA GLY A 270 -2.41 24.53 -8.75
C GLY A 270 -3.50 23.44 -8.76
N PHE A 271 -4.76 23.87 -8.81
CA PHE A 271 -5.94 23.00 -8.77
C PHE A 271 -6.16 22.17 -10.05
N ASP A 272 -5.51 22.55 -11.15
CA ASP A 272 -5.61 21.84 -12.43
C ASP A 272 -4.62 20.68 -12.53
N PHE A 273 -3.81 20.43 -11.48
CA PHE A 273 -2.87 19.31 -11.44
C PHE A 273 -3.62 17.98 -11.36
N THR A 274 -3.27 17.06 -12.24
CA THR A 274 -3.93 15.76 -12.41
C THR A 274 -2.93 14.62 -12.32
N PRO A 275 -3.39 13.37 -12.05
CA PRO A 275 -2.52 12.20 -12.11
C PRO A 275 -1.82 12.00 -13.47
N GLU A 276 -2.36 12.56 -14.56
CA GLU A 276 -1.75 12.52 -15.89
C GLU A 276 -0.48 13.39 -16.03
N ASP A 277 -0.19 14.27 -15.06
CA ASP A 277 0.97 15.16 -15.07
C ASP A 277 2.24 14.53 -14.44
N VAL A 278 2.16 13.28 -13.95
CA VAL A 278 3.23 12.54 -13.25
C VAL A 278 3.80 11.41 -14.09
#